data_AF-E9I122-F1
#
_entry.id   AF-E9I122-F1
#
_cell.length_a   1.000
_cell.length_b   1.000
_cell.length_c   1.000
_cell.angle_alpha   90.00
_cell.angle_beta   90.00
_cell.angle_gamma   90.00
#
_symmetry.space_group_name_H-M   'P 1'
#
loop_
_entity.id
_entity.type
_entity.pdbx_description
1 polymer ?
#
loop_
_entity_poly.entity_id
_entity_poly.type
_entity_poly.pdbx_seq_one_letter_code
_entity_poly.pdbx_strand_id
1 'polypeptide(L)'
;MPGEDITTLTLDQCKGKQKLIRAKITGCCTRIRRVISNKQSRREAKKLLNEARAHLGETGPLNDRIIELLNEEDGVTPHDQFLRYSGAVDGLADEVTDYLASRADDLPSTNGDPPSHARVDAEQRQKEAQEAFEAAKKVLKEADETLAAVVREEEDVDDE
;
A
#
# COMPACT_ATOMS: atom_id res chain seq x y z
N MET A 1 7.00 -23.76 12.76
CA MET A 1 8.11 -23.93 13.72
C MET A 1 7.48 -24.46 15.00
N PRO A 2 7.82 -25.66 15.49
CA PRO A 2 7.38 -26.06 16.82
C PRO A 2 7.82 -24.96 17.79
N GLY A 3 6.86 -24.45 18.56
CA GLY A 3 7.04 -23.29 19.41
C GLY A 3 8.11 -23.59 20.45
N GLU A 4 9.25 -22.93 20.32
CA GLU A 4 10.27 -22.93 21.36
C GLU A 4 9.60 -22.41 22.63
N ASP A 5 9.63 -23.22 23.68
CA ASP A 5 8.93 -22.91 24.92
C ASP A 5 9.53 -21.65 25.56
N ILE A 6 8.76 -20.57 25.55
CA ILE A 6 9.19 -19.25 26.02
C ILE A 6 9.65 -19.31 27.49
N THR A 7 9.08 -20.22 28.29
CA THR A 7 9.45 -20.39 29.69
C THR A 7 10.90 -20.83 29.89
N THR A 8 11.50 -21.50 28.90
CA THR A 8 12.89 -22.00 28.99
C THR A 8 13.94 -20.98 28.58
N LEU A 9 13.52 -19.82 28.07
CA LEU A 9 14.45 -18.80 27.56
C LEU A 9 15.09 -18.02 28.71
N THR A 10 16.37 -17.71 28.55
CA THR A 10 17.09 -16.79 29.43
C THR A 10 16.72 -15.33 29.14
N LEU A 11 17.08 -14.43 30.06
CA LEU A 11 16.81 -13.00 29.92
C LEU A 11 17.43 -12.41 28.64
N ASP A 12 18.68 -12.77 28.34
CA ASP A 12 19.37 -12.31 27.14
C ASP A 12 18.74 -12.84 25.85
N GLN A 13 18.28 -14.10 25.86
CA GLN A 13 17.56 -14.68 24.74
C GLN A 13 16.23 -13.96 24.51
N CYS A 14 15.49 -13.67 25.58
CA CYS A 14 14.23 -12.92 25.50
C CYS A 14 14.46 -11.50 24.95
N LYS A 15 15.44 -10.77 25.50
CA LYS A 15 15.83 -9.42 25.02
C LYS A 15 16.27 -9.45 23.56
N GLY A 16 17.03 -10.47 23.15
CA GLY A 16 17.47 -10.68 21.78
C GLY A 16 16.30 -10.90 20.81
N LYS A 17 15.37 -11.79 21.16
CA LYS A 17 14.13 -12.03 20.40
C LYS A 17 13.26 -10.78 20.31
N GLN A 18 13.10 -10.07 21.43
CA GLN A 18 12.35 -8.81 21.46
C GLN A 18 12.96 -7.77 20.52
N LYS A 19 14.29 -7.62 20.50
CA LYS A 19 14.99 -6.73 19.56
C LYS A 19 14.73 -7.12 18.10
N LEU A 20 14.73 -8.41 17.78
CA LEU A 20 14.44 -8.89 16.43
C LEU A 20 12.99 -8.59 16.02
N ILE A 21 12.02 -8.81 16.91
CA ILE A 21 10.61 -8.51 16.66
C ILE A 21 10.42 -7.00 16.43
N ARG A 22 11.03 -6.15 17.25
CA ARG A 22 11.01 -4.68 17.04
C ARG A 22 11.53 -4.28 15.67
N ALA A 23 12.61 -4.91 15.20
CA ALA A 23 13.15 -4.66 13.87
C ALA A 23 12.16 -5.06 12.76
N LYS A 24 11.48 -6.21 12.90
CA LYS A 24 10.43 -6.66 11.97
C LYS A 24 9.24 -5.70 11.93
N ILE A 25 8.73 -5.26 13.08
CA ILE A 25 7.63 -4.30 13.17
C ILE A 25 8.04 -2.99 12.46
N THR A 26 9.22 -2.44 12.79
CA THR A 26 9.75 -1.24 12.13
C THR A 26 9.85 -1.40 10.61
N GLY A 27 10.30 -2.58 10.15
CA GLY A 27 10.36 -2.91 8.73
C GLY A 27 8.98 -2.91 8.07
N CYS A 28 7.96 -3.49 8.73
CA CYS A 28 6.58 -3.46 8.24
C CYS A 28 6.05 -2.04 8.15
N CYS A 29 6.23 -1.21 9.20
CA CYS A 29 5.83 0.19 9.21
C CYS A 29 6.45 0.97 8.03
N THR A 30 7.74 0.78 7.79
CA THR A 30 8.46 1.45 6.70
C THR A 30 7.91 1.04 5.32
N ARG A 31 7.65 -0.26 5.13
CA ARG A 31 7.11 -0.79 3.87
C ARG A 31 5.68 -0.31 3.63
N ILE A 32 4.84 -0.28 4.67
CA ILE A 32 3.46 0.21 4.58
C ILE A 32 3.45 1.67 4.16
N ARG A 33 4.22 2.53 4.82
CA ARG A 33 4.31 3.95 4.42
C ARG A 33 4.77 4.10 2.98
N ARG A 34 5.74 3.31 2.52
CA ARG A 34 6.15 3.30 1.10
C ARG A 34 5.00 2.88 0.17
N VAL A 35 4.23 1.84 0.53
CA VAL A 35 3.06 1.40 -0.24
C VAL A 35 2.02 2.52 -0.33
N ILE A 36 1.73 3.20 0.79
CA ILE A 36 0.78 4.32 0.86
C ILE A 36 1.28 5.51 0.03
N SER A 37 2.50 5.99 0.28
CA SER A 37 3.09 7.14 -0.42
C SER A 37 3.19 6.93 -1.93
N ASN A 38 3.51 5.71 -2.36
CA ASN A 38 3.62 5.37 -3.77
C ASN A 38 2.27 4.90 -4.38
N LYS A 39 1.17 4.99 -3.61
CA LYS A 39 -0.19 4.56 -4.01
C LYS A 39 -0.23 3.13 -4.59
N GLN A 40 0.55 2.21 -4.01
CA GLN A 40 0.71 0.81 -4.45
C GLN A 40 -0.44 -0.11 -3.96
N SER A 41 -0.26 -1.44 -3.98
CA SER A 41 -1.33 -2.39 -3.70
C SER A 41 -2.00 -2.23 -2.33
N ARG A 42 -3.33 -2.05 -2.35
CA ARG A 42 -4.21 -2.09 -1.17
C ARG A 42 -4.08 -3.43 -0.41
N ARG A 43 -3.92 -4.53 -1.15
CA ARG A 43 -3.75 -5.87 -0.58
C ARG A 43 -2.42 -5.98 0.16
N GLU A 44 -1.35 -5.45 -0.40
CA GLU A 44 -0.04 -5.44 0.25
C GLU A 44 -0.05 -4.58 1.52
N ALA A 45 -0.70 -3.41 1.50
CA ALA A 45 -0.87 -2.59 2.71
C ALA A 45 -1.57 -3.37 3.85
N LYS A 46 -2.70 -4.04 3.54
CA LYS A 46 -3.41 -4.89 4.52
C LYS A 46 -2.57 -6.07 5.00
N LYS A 47 -1.87 -6.74 4.09
CA LYS A 47 -1.01 -7.89 4.42
C LYS A 47 0.09 -7.49 5.38
N LEU A 48 0.81 -6.41 5.08
CA LEU A 48 1.88 -5.90 5.94
C LEU A 48 1.35 -5.44 7.30
N LEU A 49 0.14 -4.86 7.35
CA LEU A 49 -0.46 -4.45 8.62
C LEU A 49 -0.77 -5.67 9.50
N ASN A 50 -1.27 -6.75 8.89
CA ASN A 50 -1.51 -8.01 9.59
C ASN A 50 -0.20 -8.66 10.05
N GLU A 51 0.87 -8.60 9.25
CA GLU A 51 2.21 -9.05 9.67
C GLU A 51 2.74 -8.25 10.86
N ALA A 52 2.59 -6.91 10.85
CA ALA A 52 2.98 -6.06 11.97
C ALA A 52 2.20 -6.40 13.26
N ARG A 53 0.88 -6.65 13.15
CA ARG A 53 0.03 -7.08 14.26
C ARG A 53 0.41 -8.45 14.80
N ALA A 54 0.73 -9.40 13.91
CA ALA A 54 1.18 -10.73 14.31
C ALA A 54 2.48 -10.64 15.12
N HIS A 55 3.46 -9.86 14.64
CA HIS A 55 4.70 -9.61 15.36
C HIS A 55 4.48 -8.88 16.69
N LEU A 56 3.54 -7.93 16.78
CA LEU A 56 3.18 -7.31 18.04
C LEU A 56 2.60 -8.35 19.02
N GLY A 57 1.74 -9.25 18.55
CA GLY A 57 1.19 -10.36 19.34
C GLY A 57 2.26 -11.31 19.88
N GLU A 58 3.33 -11.56 19.13
CA GLU A 58 4.49 -12.34 19.58
C GLU A 58 5.23 -11.68 20.76
N THR A 59 5.10 -10.35 20.95
CA THR A 59 5.80 -9.68 22.05
C THR A 59 5.18 -9.98 23.41
N GLY A 60 3.85 -10.14 23.55
CA GLY A 60 3.20 -10.29 24.85
C GLY A 60 3.84 -11.35 25.74
N PRO A 61 3.85 -12.63 25.32
CA PRO A 61 4.45 -13.72 26.10
C PRO A 61 5.95 -13.54 26.37
N LEU A 62 6.70 -12.93 25.43
CA LEU A 62 8.12 -12.61 25.64
C LEU A 62 8.32 -11.53 26.71
N ASN A 63 7.44 -10.54 26.75
CA ASN A 63 7.52 -9.44 27.70
C ASN A 63 7.18 -9.94 29.11
N ASP A 64 6.15 -10.78 29.23
CA ASP A 64 5.77 -11.41 30.49
C ASP A 64 6.94 -12.22 31.07
N ARG A 65 7.61 -13.02 30.23
CA ARG A 65 8.81 -13.77 30.64
C ARG A 65 9.98 -12.88 31.03
N ILE A 66 10.20 -11.76 30.33
CA ILE A 66 11.23 -10.78 30.72
C ILE A 66 10.90 -10.22 32.11
N ILE A 67 9.66 -9.83 32.37
CA ILE A 67 9.25 -9.29 33.67
C ILE A 67 9.45 -10.32 34.77
N GLU A 68 9.06 -11.58 34.55
CA GLU A 68 9.29 -12.69 35.48
C GLU A 68 10.78 -12.83 35.84
N LEU A 69 11.65 -12.94 34.84
CA LEU A 69 13.09 -13.06 35.02
C LEU A 69 13.73 -11.84 35.69
N LEU A 70 13.22 -10.63 35.42
CA LEU A 70 13.70 -9.40 36.05
C LEU A 70 13.25 -9.27 37.52
N ASN A 71 12.05 -9.79 37.85
CA ASN A 71 11.58 -9.86 39.23
C ASN A 71 12.37 -10.89 40.06
N GLU A 72 12.83 -11.97 39.43
CA GLU A 72 13.74 -12.95 40.05
C GLU A 72 15.14 -12.37 40.32
N GLU A 73 15.59 -11.39 39.51
CA GLU A 73 16.91 -10.76 39.63
C GLU A 73 16.99 -9.55 40.62
N ASP A 74 15.95 -9.27 41.41
CA ASP A 74 15.86 -8.15 42.37
C ASP A 74 16.25 -6.77 41.77
N GLY A 75 15.25 -6.00 41.34
CA GLY A 75 15.37 -4.53 41.20
C GLY A 75 15.49 -3.95 39.80
N VAL A 76 15.11 -4.68 38.75
CA VAL A 76 15.13 -4.15 37.37
C VAL A 76 13.74 -3.64 36.95
N THR A 77 13.67 -2.37 36.56
CA THR A 77 12.43 -1.70 36.12
C THR A 77 11.88 -2.30 34.82
N PRO A 78 10.54 -2.42 34.68
CA PRO A 78 9.91 -2.83 33.42
C PRO A 78 10.30 -1.89 32.28
N HIS A 79 10.56 -2.46 31.10
CA HIS A 79 11.10 -1.73 29.97
C HIS A 79 9.97 -0.97 29.22
N ASP A 80 9.85 0.36 29.36
CA ASP A 80 8.83 1.20 28.69
C ASP A 80 8.78 1.10 27.14
N GLN A 81 9.75 0.40 26.53
CA GLN A 81 9.81 0.20 25.09
C GLN A 81 8.64 -0.63 24.54
N PHE A 82 7.94 -1.43 25.35
CA PHE A 82 6.81 -2.24 24.90
C PHE A 82 5.63 -1.39 24.43
N LEU A 83 5.25 -0.37 25.23
CA LEU A 83 4.12 0.53 24.95
C LEU A 83 4.33 1.38 23.69
N ARG A 84 5.59 1.59 23.29
CA ARG A 84 5.90 2.40 22.09
C ARG A 84 5.47 1.74 20.79
N TYR A 85 5.48 0.41 20.71
CA TYR A 85 5.19 -0.30 19.46
C TYR A 85 3.70 -0.60 19.26
N SER A 86 2.91 -0.74 20.32
CA SER A 86 1.45 -0.84 20.18
C SER A 86 0.89 0.43 19.55
N GLY A 87 1.19 1.60 20.12
CA GLY A 87 0.75 2.88 19.55
C GLY A 87 1.25 3.14 18.13
N ALA A 88 2.46 2.67 17.79
CA ALA A 88 2.97 2.78 16.42
C ALA A 88 2.21 1.90 15.42
N VAL A 89 1.78 0.69 15.82
CA VAL A 89 0.97 -0.20 14.97
C VAL A 89 -0.47 0.30 14.87
N ASP A 90 -1.02 0.89 15.93
CA ASP A 90 -2.36 1.48 15.93
C ASP A 90 -2.42 2.69 15.00
N GLY A 91 -1.50 3.65 15.13
CA GLY A 91 -1.44 4.79 14.20
C GLY A 91 -1.22 4.36 12.74
N LEU A 92 -0.47 3.27 12.52
CA LEU A 92 -0.31 2.70 11.19
C LEU A 92 -1.60 2.05 10.67
N ALA A 93 -2.41 1.48 11.56
CA ALA A 93 -3.71 0.94 11.18
C ALA A 93 -4.65 2.05 10.72
N ASP A 94 -4.60 3.22 11.35
CA ASP A 94 -5.35 4.40 10.93
C ASP A 94 -4.86 4.87 9.54
N GLU A 95 -3.55 5.02 9.35
CA GLU A 95 -2.95 5.38 8.04
C GLU A 95 -3.40 4.41 6.92
N VAL A 96 -3.40 3.10 7.19
CA VAL A 96 -3.86 2.08 6.23
C VAL A 96 -5.36 2.17 6.00
N THR A 97 -6.16 2.45 7.03
CA THR A 97 -7.62 2.60 6.92
C THR A 97 -7.96 3.79 6.03
N ASP A 98 -7.34 4.94 6.27
CA ASP A 98 -7.48 6.14 5.45
C ASP A 98 -7.04 5.89 4.00
N TYR A 99 -5.91 5.21 3.82
CA TYR A 99 -5.44 4.83 2.49
C TYR A 99 -6.44 3.96 1.73
N LEU A 100 -7.04 2.98 2.41
CA LEU A 100 -8.04 2.09 1.80
C LEU A 100 -9.34 2.84 1.47
N ALA A 101 -9.78 3.74 2.36
CA ALA A 101 -10.97 4.57 2.17
C ALA A 101 -10.78 5.53 0.98
N SER A 102 -9.62 6.18 0.87
CA SER A 102 -9.31 7.08 -0.26
C SER A 102 -9.29 6.39 -1.63
N ARG A 103 -9.24 5.05 -1.64
CA ARG A 103 -9.23 4.21 -2.85
C ARG A 103 -10.44 3.27 -2.89
N ALA A 104 -11.54 3.59 -2.20
CA ALA A 104 -12.71 2.71 -2.12
C ALA A 104 -13.35 2.49 -3.50
N ASP A 105 -13.42 3.54 -4.32
CA ASP A 105 -14.01 3.52 -5.66
C ASP A 105 -13.10 2.91 -6.74
N ASP A 106 -11.84 2.63 -6.41
CA ASP A 106 -10.93 1.94 -7.32
C ASP A 106 -11.38 0.49 -7.53
N LEU A 107 -11.34 0.04 -8.78
CA LEU A 107 -11.56 -1.36 -9.13
C LEU A 107 -10.72 -2.29 -8.23
N PRO A 108 -11.25 -3.44 -7.80
CA PRO A 108 -10.51 -4.40 -6.99
C PRO A 108 -9.21 -4.74 -7.72
N SER A 109 -8.09 -4.64 -6.99
CA SER A 109 -6.74 -4.95 -7.49
C SER A 109 -6.67 -6.44 -7.83
N THR A 110 -7.10 -6.80 -9.04
CA THR A 110 -7.03 -8.16 -9.59
C THR A 110 -5.66 -8.35 -10.20
N ASN A 111 -4.85 -9.20 -9.56
CA ASN A 111 -3.44 -9.46 -9.84
C ASN A 111 -2.52 -8.26 -9.56
N GLY A 112 -1.37 -8.55 -8.95
CA GLY A 112 -0.49 -7.56 -8.31
C GLY A 112 -0.38 -6.26 -9.10
N ASP A 113 -0.76 -5.16 -8.46
CA ASP A 113 -0.61 -3.81 -9.01
C ASP A 113 0.76 -3.71 -9.70
N PRO A 114 0.81 -3.25 -10.97
CA PRO A 114 2.09 -3.10 -11.65
C PRO A 114 3.02 -2.23 -10.81
N PRO A 115 4.34 -2.48 -10.80
CA PRO A 115 5.30 -1.59 -10.17
C PRO A 115 5.05 -0.16 -10.66
N SER A 116 5.30 0.84 -9.82
CA SER A 116 4.87 2.24 -10.04
C SER A 116 5.18 2.77 -11.44
N HIS A 117 6.30 2.36 -12.05
CA HIS A 117 6.66 2.70 -13.43
C HIS A 117 5.64 2.22 -14.46
N ALA A 118 5.14 0.98 -14.35
CA ALA A 118 4.15 0.45 -15.27
C ALA A 118 2.78 1.13 -15.14
N ARG A 119 2.46 1.71 -13.97
CA ARG A 119 1.26 2.56 -13.81
C ARG A 119 1.44 3.93 -14.44
N VAL A 120 2.61 4.56 -14.25
CA VAL A 120 2.95 5.83 -14.93
C VAL A 120 2.93 5.63 -16.46
N ASP A 121 3.49 4.53 -16.95
CA ASP A 121 3.46 4.19 -18.37
C ASP A 121 2.05 3.91 -18.89
N ALA A 122 1.19 3.28 -18.08
CA ALA A 122 -0.20 3.03 -18.44
C ALA A 122 -1.02 4.32 -18.50
N GLU A 123 -0.83 5.22 -17.53
CA GLU A 123 -1.49 6.53 -17.49
C GLU A 123 -1.03 7.42 -18.64
N GLN A 124 0.27 7.40 -18.97
CA GLN A 124 0.83 8.09 -20.12
C GLN A 124 0.26 7.54 -21.44
N ARG A 125 0.20 6.20 -21.61
CA ARG A 125 -0.43 5.58 -22.79
C ARG A 125 -1.91 5.89 -22.91
N GLN A 126 -2.63 5.96 -21.78
CA GLN A 126 -4.04 6.31 -21.78
C GLN A 126 -4.24 7.76 -22.23
N LYS A 127 -3.40 8.69 -21.75
CA LYS A 127 -3.42 10.09 -22.16
C LYS A 127 -3.11 10.25 -23.64
N GLU A 128 -2.07 9.57 -24.13
CA GLU A 128 -1.71 9.56 -25.56
C GLU A 128 -2.84 8.98 -26.44
N ALA A 129 -3.51 7.91 -25.99
CA ALA A 129 -4.65 7.36 -26.71
C ALA A 129 -5.85 8.33 -26.73
N GLN A 130 -6.06 9.09 -25.66
CA GLN A 130 -7.13 10.08 -25.58
C GLN A 130 -6.85 11.30 -26.46
N GLU A 131 -5.60 11.76 -26.50
CA GLU A 131 -5.15 12.82 -27.41
C GLU A 131 -5.26 12.37 -28.88
N ALA A 132 -4.88 11.13 -29.19
CA ALA A 132 -5.04 10.56 -30.53
C ALA A 132 -6.52 10.43 -30.93
N PHE A 133 -7.40 10.08 -29.99
CA PHE A 133 -8.84 9.98 -30.23
C PHE A 133 -9.47 11.36 -30.52
N GLU A 134 -9.14 12.38 -29.73
CA GLU A 134 -9.63 13.75 -29.97
C GLU A 134 -9.07 14.32 -31.29
N ALA A 135 -7.81 14.03 -31.62
CA ALA A 135 -7.24 14.39 -32.91
C ALA A 135 -7.98 13.71 -34.08
N ALA A 136 -8.26 12.41 -33.97
CA ALA A 136 -9.01 11.67 -34.99
C ALA A 136 -10.44 12.22 -35.15
N LYS A 137 -11.10 12.59 -34.06
CA LYS A 137 -12.44 13.21 -34.08
C LYS A 137 -12.44 14.55 -34.81
N LYS A 138 -11.38 15.35 -34.66
CA LYS A 138 -11.24 16.62 -35.37
C LYS A 138 -11.07 16.40 -36.89
N VAL A 139 -10.23 15.43 -37.28
CA VAL A 139 -10.04 15.06 -38.69
C VAL A 139 -11.36 14.57 -39.31
N LEU A 140 -12.14 13.76 -38.58
CA LEU A 140 -13.43 13.29 -39.06
C LEU A 140 -14.40 14.45 -39.33
N LYS A 141 -14.43 15.44 -38.44
CA LYS A 141 -15.28 16.62 -38.59
C LYS A 141 -14.87 17.49 -39.79
N GLU A 142 -13.58 17.68 -40.00
CA GLU A 142 -13.06 18.40 -41.18
C GLU A 142 -13.42 17.65 -42.48
N ALA A 143 -13.34 16.31 -42.48
CA ALA A 143 -13.77 15.49 -43.61
C ALA A 143 -15.28 15.63 -43.91
N ASP A 144 -16.13 15.59 -42.88
CA ASP A 144 -17.57 15.78 -43.03
C ASP A 144 -17.91 17.18 -43.58
N GLU A 145 -17.19 18.21 -43.13
CA GLU A 145 -17.35 19.59 -43.64
C GLU A 145 -16.92 19.71 -45.11
N THR A 146 -15.82 19.05 -45.51
CA THR A 146 -15.41 19.00 -46.92
C THR A 146 -16.40 18.24 -47.79
N LEU A 147 -16.96 17.13 -47.30
CA LEU A 147 -17.94 16.35 -48.03
C LEU A 147 -19.24 17.16 -48.22
N ALA A 148 -19.68 17.88 -47.19
CA ALA A 148 -20.83 18.76 -47.26
C ALA A 148 -20.62 19.96 -48.20
N ALA A 149 -19.39 20.45 -48.34
CA ALA A 149 -19.04 21.49 -49.31
C ALA A 149 -19.12 20.97 -50.76
N VAL A 150 -18.58 19.78 -51.03
CA VAL A 150 -18.65 19.13 -52.35
C VAL A 150 -20.10 18.87 -52.77
N VAL A 151 -20.95 18.40 -51.86
CA VAL A 151 -22.37 18.15 -52.15
C VAL A 151 -23.12 19.45 -52.49
N ARG A 152 -22.78 20.58 -51.87
CA ARG A 152 -23.39 21.88 -52.24
C ARG A 152 -22.93 22.39 -53.60
N GLU A 153 -21.66 22.22 -53.94
CA GLU A 153 -21.15 22.62 -55.26
C GLU A 153 -21.77 21.78 -56.39
N GLU A 154 -22.17 20.53 -56.13
CA GLU A 154 -22.92 19.72 -57.12
C GLU A 154 -24.39 20.15 -57.25
N GLU A 155 -25.06 20.57 -56.16
CA GLU A 155 -26.45 21.06 -56.22
C GLU A 155 -26.57 22.43 -56.91
N ASP A 156 -25.56 23.31 -56.80
CA ASP A 156 -25.56 24.63 -57.45
C ASP A 156 -25.28 24.58 -58.97
N VAL A 157 -24.90 23.42 -59.54
CA VAL A 157 -24.63 23.23 -60.97
C VAL A 157 -25.86 22.77 -61.77
N ASP A 158 -26.90 22.26 -61.11
CA ASP A 158 -28.11 21.73 -61.76
C ASP A 158 -29.26 22.76 -61.91
N ASP A 159 -29.07 24.02 -61.48
CA ASP A 159 -30.09 25.09 -61.46
C ASP A 159 -29.83 26.27 -62.46
N GLU A 160 -29.04 26.08 -63.53
CA GLU A 160 -28.88 27.03 -64.67
C GLU A 160 -29.61 26.62 -65.97
#